data_AF-A0A6G3MGP0-F1
#
_entry.id   AF-A0A6G3MGP0-F1
#
_cell.length_a   1.000
_cell.length_b   1.000
_cell.length_c   1.000
_cell.angle_alpha   90.00
_cell.angle_beta   90.00
_cell.angle_gamma   90.00
#
_symmetry.space_group_name_H-M   'P 1'
#
loop_
_entity.id
_entity.type
_entity.pdbx_description
1 polymer ?
#
loop_
_entity_poly.entity_id
_entity_poly.type
_entity_poly.pdbx_seq_one_letter_code
_entity_poly.pdbx_strand_id
1 'polypeptide(L)'
;MTVSKRDYKIAVSSLWFLSLVFITLAFVGFFLRTTEIYEYGTIVDISSYDIEFNLYRWSNKGRKGLTGKIEKMYTVSCDINVHQGTLDSTELSESMFRCMRQVTSFVENFELKSSTVFIYGTELTRIMCEKQQDKCNEIFTVISGVVSSFDLKINEKNMRALEGFQEAIFGWISVNDYFNKLETKKNPSDRFGGLDLKNYSLLLSFEGQKKLTNELVNKSSSTFTLYGNEYSLSGVDMMCYGVRQAYKNTLLQLIKYNPKSSTVKHPCHANKHTSGLVFDELFTPCVGKPTGSFHATYNVKGNWDAKACDAL
;
A
#
# COMPACT_ATOMS: atom_id res chain seq x y z
N MET A 1 -1.59 -8.82 -73.46
CA MET A 1 -2.97 -8.69 -72.93
C MET A 1 -3.23 -7.21 -72.68
N THR A 2 -4.05 -6.57 -73.51
CA THR A 2 -4.43 -5.17 -73.36
C THR A 2 -5.65 -5.09 -72.44
N VAL A 3 -5.45 -4.56 -71.23
CA VAL A 3 -6.55 -4.32 -70.29
C VAL A 3 -7.49 -3.29 -70.90
N SER A 4 -8.76 -3.65 -71.06
CA SER A 4 -9.76 -2.74 -71.63
C SER A 4 -10.00 -1.54 -70.70
N LYS A 5 -10.27 -0.35 -71.26
CA LYS A 5 -10.74 0.80 -70.47
C LYS A 5 -11.95 0.46 -69.58
N ARG A 6 -12.75 -0.52 -69.98
CA ARG A 6 -13.88 -1.04 -69.21
C ARG A 6 -13.41 -1.81 -67.97
N ASP A 7 -12.42 -2.68 -68.13
CA ASP A 7 -11.86 -3.49 -67.03
C ASP A 7 -11.16 -2.61 -66.00
N TYR A 8 -10.46 -1.56 -66.46
CA TYR A 8 -9.87 -0.55 -65.57
C TYR A 8 -10.92 0.18 -64.73
N LYS A 9 -12.03 0.62 -65.36
CA LYS A 9 -13.13 1.29 -64.64
C LYS A 9 -13.79 0.37 -63.60
N ILE A 10 -13.98 -0.90 -63.94
CA ILE A 10 -14.55 -1.90 -63.01
C ILE A 10 -13.60 -2.14 -61.84
N ALA A 11 -12.30 -2.29 -62.09
CA ALA A 11 -11.31 -2.49 -61.03
C ALA A 11 -11.23 -1.30 -60.07
N VAL A 12 -11.19 -0.06 -60.60
CA VAL A 12 -11.17 1.16 -59.78
C VAL A 12 -12.45 1.31 -58.95
N SER A 13 -13.63 1.05 -59.54
CA SER A 13 -14.90 1.08 -58.81
C SER A 13 -14.97 0.02 -57.71
N SER A 14 -14.43 -1.17 -57.97
CA SER A 14 -14.41 -2.27 -56.98
C SER A 14 -13.48 -1.96 -55.81
N LEU A 15 -12.30 -1.37 -56.09
CA LEU A 15 -11.38 -0.90 -55.06
C LEU A 15 -11.98 0.21 -54.20
N TRP A 16 -12.69 1.16 -54.83
CA TRP A 16 -13.38 2.23 -54.10
C TRP A 16 -14.46 1.66 -53.18
N PHE A 17 -15.26 0.71 -53.68
CA PHE A 17 -16.31 0.08 -52.88
C PHE A 17 -15.73 -0.73 -51.71
N LEU A 18 -14.67 -1.51 -51.94
CA LEU A 18 -13.98 -2.26 -50.90
C LEU A 18 -13.38 -1.34 -49.83
N SER A 19 -12.77 -0.22 -50.24
CA SER A 19 -12.26 0.79 -49.30
C SER A 19 -13.38 1.39 -48.45
N LEU A 20 -14.52 1.72 -49.06
CA LEU A 20 -15.67 2.30 -48.35
C LEU A 20 -16.28 1.30 -47.36
N VAL A 21 -16.36 0.02 -47.73
CA VAL A 21 -16.79 -1.08 -46.85
C VAL A 21 -15.80 -1.26 -45.69
N PHE A 22 -14.49 -1.21 -45.95
CA PHE A 22 -13.49 -1.34 -44.89
C PHE A 22 -13.53 -0.17 -43.92
N ILE A 23 -13.67 1.06 -44.42
CA ILE A 23 -13.81 2.26 -43.58
C ILE A 23 -15.09 2.18 -42.75
N THR A 24 -16.23 1.81 -43.35
CA THR A 24 -17.48 1.66 -42.61
C THR A 24 -17.41 0.54 -41.58
N LEU A 25 -16.80 -0.61 -41.88
CA LEU A 25 -16.57 -1.68 -40.90
C LEU A 25 -15.63 -1.25 -39.77
N ALA A 26 -14.56 -0.51 -40.08
CA ALA A 26 -13.66 0.04 -39.07
C ALA A 26 -14.36 1.10 -38.20
N PHE A 27 -15.17 1.97 -38.81
CA PHE A 27 -15.94 3.00 -38.12
C PHE A 27 -17.03 2.36 -37.25
N VAL A 28 -17.80 1.43 -37.78
CA VAL A 28 -18.81 0.66 -37.04
C VAL A 28 -18.15 -0.15 -35.93
N GLY A 29 -17.01 -0.81 -36.18
CA GLY A 29 -16.25 -1.52 -35.15
C GLY A 29 -15.69 -0.60 -34.06
N PHE A 30 -15.32 0.64 -34.39
CA PHE A 30 -14.86 1.65 -33.45
C PHE A 30 -16.01 2.23 -32.61
N PHE A 31 -17.17 2.52 -33.22
CA PHE A 31 -18.33 3.11 -32.53
C PHE A 31 -19.22 2.08 -31.83
N LEU A 32 -19.28 0.84 -32.32
CA LEU A 32 -19.89 -0.30 -31.63
C LEU A 32 -18.93 -0.99 -30.66
N ARG A 33 -17.70 -0.48 -30.48
CA ARG A 33 -16.81 -0.94 -29.41
C ARG A 33 -17.45 -0.55 -28.08
N THR A 34 -18.25 -1.46 -27.52
CA THR A 34 -18.90 -1.34 -26.21
C THR A 34 -17.92 -1.58 -25.05
N THR A 35 -16.62 -1.69 -25.33
CA THR A 35 -15.61 -1.85 -24.28
C THR A 35 -15.58 -0.56 -23.47
N GLU A 36 -16.09 -0.63 -22.24
CA GLU A 36 -15.84 0.41 -21.26
C GLU A 36 -14.33 0.62 -21.19
N ILE A 37 -13.89 1.85 -21.47
CA ILE A 37 -12.49 2.23 -21.34
C ILE A 37 -12.23 2.38 -19.84
N TYR A 38 -11.28 1.61 -19.33
CA TYR A 38 -10.85 1.73 -17.94
C TYR A 38 -9.57 2.56 -17.86
N GLU A 39 -9.48 3.33 -16.80
CA GLU A 39 -8.21 3.90 -16.34
C GLU A 39 -7.75 3.08 -15.14
N TYR A 40 -6.44 3.03 -14.95
CA TYR A 40 -5.82 2.22 -13.91
C TYR A 40 -4.91 3.07 -13.03
N GLY A 41 -4.77 2.62 -11.79
CA GLY A 41 -3.85 3.18 -10.82
C GLY A 41 -3.21 2.07 -10.02
N THR A 42 -1.90 2.18 -9.79
CA THR A 42 -1.15 1.22 -8.99
C THR A 42 -0.60 1.90 -7.76
N ILE A 43 -0.87 1.33 -6.58
CA ILE A 43 -0.23 1.74 -5.32
C ILE A 43 0.83 0.70 -4.99
N VAL A 44 2.08 1.13 -4.95
CA VAL A 44 3.22 0.39 -4.41
C VAL A 44 3.33 0.76 -2.93
N ASP A 45 2.90 -0.15 -2.07
CA ASP A 45 2.93 -0.01 -0.61
C ASP A 45 4.22 -0.64 -0.07
N ILE A 46 5.13 0.19 0.42
CA ILE A 46 6.39 -0.23 1.05
C ILE A 46 6.13 -0.37 2.56
N SER A 47 5.69 -1.57 2.93
CA SER A 47 5.32 -1.92 4.30
C SER A 47 6.57 -2.22 5.15
N SER A 48 6.35 -2.47 6.44
CA SER A 48 7.44 -2.83 7.36
C SER A 48 8.16 -4.14 7.03
N TYR A 49 7.54 -5.06 6.27
CA TYR A 49 8.09 -6.41 6.04
C TYR A 49 8.11 -6.86 4.59
N ASP A 50 7.32 -6.25 3.73
CA ASP A 50 7.16 -6.59 2.32
C ASP A 50 6.84 -5.34 1.50
N ILE A 51 6.84 -5.50 0.17
CA ILE A 51 6.34 -4.48 -0.74
C ILE A 51 5.16 -5.06 -1.50
N GLU A 52 4.03 -4.37 -1.52
CA GLU A 52 2.84 -4.82 -2.23
C GLU A 52 2.46 -3.86 -3.37
N PHE A 53 2.20 -4.41 -4.54
CA PHE A 53 1.58 -3.70 -5.64
C PHE A 53 0.08 -3.94 -5.64
N ASN A 54 -0.70 -2.88 -5.48
CA ASN A 54 -2.15 -2.92 -5.47
C ASN A 54 -2.67 -2.22 -6.73
N LEU A 55 -3.22 -3.01 -7.66
CA LEU A 55 -3.78 -2.52 -8.93
C LEU A 55 -5.26 -2.20 -8.76
N TYR A 56 -5.64 -1.00 -9.18
CA TYR A 56 -6.99 -0.48 -9.18
C TYR A 56 -7.41 -0.07 -10.58
N ARG A 57 -8.72 -0.10 -10.85
CA ARG A 57 -9.31 0.44 -12.08
C ARG A 57 -10.56 1.25 -11.82
N TRP A 58 -10.92 2.08 -12.79
CA TRP A 58 -12.21 2.78 -12.81
C TRP A 58 -12.65 3.12 -14.23
N SER A 59 -13.96 3.15 -14.47
CA SER A 59 -14.52 3.42 -15.81
C SER A 59 -14.41 4.91 -16.19
N ASN A 60 -14.05 5.21 -17.43
CA ASN A 60 -13.98 6.57 -17.97
C ASN A 60 -15.36 7.12 -18.40
N LYS A 61 -16.42 6.30 -18.36
CA LYS A 61 -17.76 6.69 -18.85
C LYS A 61 -18.43 7.70 -17.92
N GLY A 62 -18.80 8.87 -18.46
CA GLY A 62 -19.75 9.81 -17.84
C GLY A 62 -19.17 10.76 -16.77
N ARG A 63 -17.85 10.90 -16.67
CA ARG A 63 -17.22 11.65 -15.55
C ARG A 63 -16.77 13.05 -15.94
N LYS A 64 -17.69 14.01 -15.87
CA LYS A 64 -17.34 15.41 -15.64
C LYS A 64 -17.70 15.76 -14.20
N GLY A 65 -16.71 15.77 -13.30
CA GLY A 65 -16.85 16.34 -11.96
C GLY A 65 -17.42 15.44 -10.85
N LEU A 66 -17.51 14.12 -11.05
CA LEU A 66 -17.86 13.16 -10.00
C LEU A 66 -16.66 12.26 -9.70
N THR A 67 -16.37 12.05 -8.41
CA THR A 67 -15.38 11.04 -7.99
C THR A 67 -15.81 9.68 -8.53
N GLY A 68 -14.86 8.94 -9.08
CA GLY A 68 -15.13 7.65 -9.66
C GLY A 68 -15.31 6.55 -8.63
N LYS A 69 -16.21 5.60 -8.88
CA LYS A 69 -16.17 4.30 -8.20
C LYS A 69 -14.90 3.56 -8.63
N ILE A 70 -14.03 3.29 -7.67
CA ILE A 70 -12.75 2.59 -7.85
C ILE A 70 -12.94 1.12 -7.46
N GLU A 71 -12.35 0.21 -8.24
CA GLU A 71 -12.33 -1.22 -7.96
C GLU A 71 -10.89 -1.69 -7.77
N LYS A 72 -10.62 -2.41 -6.68
CA LYS A 72 -9.35 -3.13 -6.48
C LYS A 72 -9.38 -4.42 -7.29
N MET A 73 -8.38 -4.63 -8.15
CA MET A 73 -8.31 -5.79 -9.03
C MET A 73 -7.41 -6.88 -8.45
N TYR A 74 -6.15 -6.55 -8.21
CA TYR A 74 -5.12 -7.51 -7.84
C TYR A 74 -4.17 -6.92 -6.79
N THR A 75 -3.65 -7.79 -5.93
CA THR A 75 -2.50 -7.51 -5.07
C THR A 75 -1.38 -8.46 -5.44
N VAL A 76 -0.19 -7.92 -5.69
CA VAL A 76 1.04 -8.68 -5.94
C VAL A 76 2.01 -8.33 -4.83
N SER A 77 2.30 -9.29 -3.96
CA SER A 77 3.29 -9.13 -2.89
C SER A 77 4.68 -9.53 -3.39
N CYS A 78 5.64 -8.65 -3.18
CA CYS A 78 7.06 -8.89 -3.35
C CYS A 78 7.62 -9.23 -1.99
N ASP A 79 8.03 -10.48 -1.80
CA ASP A 79 8.64 -10.98 -0.57
C ASP A 79 10.06 -10.41 -0.44
N ILE A 80 10.13 -9.11 -0.12
CA ILE A 80 11.38 -8.38 0.09
C ILE A 80 11.20 -7.35 1.20
N ASN A 81 12.13 -7.39 2.16
CA ASN A 81 12.16 -6.46 3.27
C ASN A 81 13.30 -5.46 3.13
N VAL A 82 12.99 -4.24 2.71
CA VAL A 82 13.97 -3.16 2.54
C VAL A 82 14.47 -2.54 3.86
N HIS A 83 13.84 -2.87 4.98
CA HIS A 83 14.16 -2.30 6.30
C HIS A 83 15.21 -3.11 7.08
N GLN A 84 15.52 -4.32 6.64
CA GLN A 84 16.54 -5.15 7.28
C GLN A 84 17.95 -4.76 6.83
N GLY A 85 18.92 -4.97 7.74
CA GLY A 85 20.37 -4.95 7.51
C GLY A 85 20.87 -3.98 6.43
N THR A 86 21.80 -4.49 5.63
CA THR A 86 22.31 -3.84 4.41
C THR A 86 21.29 -4.04 3.29
N LEU A 87 21.00 -2.98 2.53
CA LEU A 87 20.16 -3.07 1.35
C LEU A 87 20.92 -3.79 0.23
N ASP A 88 20.33 -4.83 -0.32
CA ASP A 88 20.76 -5.38 -1.61
C ASP A 88 19.91 -4.76 -2.72
N SER A 89 20.42 -3.70 -3.34
CA SER A 89 19.74 -2.98 -4.41
C SER A 89 19.55 -3.82 -5.68
N THR A 90 20.38 -4.86 -5.87
CA THR A 90 20.24 -5.79 -7.00
C THR A 90 19.06 -6.71 -6.76
N GLU A 91 19.00 -7.35 -5.58
CA GLU A 91 17.86 -8.18 -5.19
C GLU A 91 16.55 -7.39 -5.19
N LEU A 92 16.58 -6.14 -4.70
CA LEU A 92 15.44 -5.23 -4.75
C LEU A 92 14.98 -4.98 -6.19
N SER A 93 15.90 -4.60 -7.07
CA SER A 93 15.56 -4.36 -8.48
C SER A 93 14.95 -5.59 -9.14
N GLU A 94 15.55 -6.77 -8.95
CA GLU A 94 15.08 -8.03 -9.53
C GLU A 94 13.71 -8.47 -8.99
N SER A 95 13.50 -8.36 -7.67
CA SER A 95 12.23 -8.68 -7.03
C SER A 95 11.12 -7.75 -7.51
N MET A 96 11.39 -6.44 -7.52
CA MET A 96 10.44 -5.43 -8.00
C MET A 96 10.12 -5.61 -9.49
N PHE A 97 11.11 -5.94 -10.32
CA PHE A 97 10.89 -6.17 -11.74
C PHE A 97 10.00 -7.38 -12.01
N ARG A 98 10.16 -8.47 -11.24
CA ARG A 98 9.27 -9.65 -11.31
C ARG A 98 7.83 -9.29 -10.94
N CYS A 99 7.64 -8.59 -9.82
CA CYS A 99 6.31 -8.16 -9.40
C CYS A 99 5.67 -7.19 -10.38
N MET A 100 6.40 -6.17 -10.83
CA MET A 100 5.91 -5.16 -11.76
C MET A 100 5.49 -5.82 -13.09
N ARG A 101 6.28 -6.77 -13.60
CA ARG A 101 5.91 -7.56 -14.78
C ARG A 101 4.58 -8.29 -14.59
N GLN A 102 4.35 -8.89 -13.42
CA GLN A 102 3.08 -9.54 -13.10
C GLN A 102 1.93 -8.52 -13.02
N VAL A 103 2.15 -7.35 -12.42
CA VAL A 103 1.13 -6.29 -12.36
C VAL A 103 0.76 -5.81 -13.77
N THR A 104 1.74 -5.55 -14.62
CA THR A 104 1.52 -5.07 -15.99
C THR A 104 0.85 -6.10 -16.89
N SER A 105 0.96 -7.40 -16.60
CA SER A 105 0.32 -8.43 -17.43
C SER A 105 -1.21 -8.44 -17.28
N PHE A 106 -1.74 -7.78 -16.25
CA PHE A 106 -3.19 -7.62 -16.03
C PHE A 106 -3.80 -6.43 -16.77
N VAL A 107 -3.00 -5.57 -17.41
CA VAL A 107 -3.45 -4.31 -18.04
C VAL A 107 -3.07 -4.32 -19.52
N GLU A 108 -4.00 -3.91 -20.39
CA GLU A 108 -3.68 -3.80 -21.82
C GLU A 108 -2.67 -2.67 -22.08
N ASN A 109 -1.75 -2.86 -23.03
CA ASN A 109 -0.60 -1.97 -23.26
C ASN A 109 -0.96 -0.47 -23.45
N PHE A 110 -2.12 -0.16 -24.04
CA PHE A 110 -2.51 1.24 -24.25
C PHE A 110 -3.06 1.90 -22.98
N GLU A 111 -3.73 1.13 -22.10
CA GLU A 111 -4.25 1.62 -20.81
C GLU A 111 -3.12 1.78 -19.79
N LEU A 112 -2.10 0.92 -19.89
CA LEU A 112 -0.91 0.95 -19.04
C LEU A 112 -0.19 2.31 -19.13
N LYS A 113 0.01 2.85 -20.33
CA LYS A 113 0.72 4.13 -20.53
C LYS A 113 0.04 5.34 -19.91
N SER A 114 -1.27 5.28 -19.70
CA SER A 114 -2.06 6.31 -19.01
C SER A 114 -2.21 6.05 -17.51
N SER A 115 -1.71 4.93 -17.00
CA SER A 115 -1.88 4.54 -15.60
C SER A 115 -1.04 5.43 -14.68
N THR A 116 -1.62 5.77 -13.52
CA THR A 116 -0.91 6.54 -12.48
C THR A 116 -0.31 5.60 -11.45
N VAL A 117 0.94 5.83 -11.06
CA VAL A 117 1.59 5.08 -9.99
C VAL A 117 1.81 5.94 -8.76
N PHE A 118 1.52 5.37 -7.60
CA PHE A 118 1.82 5.90 -6.28
C PHE A 118 2.79 4.96 -5.59
N ILE A 119 3.87 5.48 -5.02
CA ILE A 119 4.88 4.72 -4.28
C ILE A 119 4.94 5.30 -2.88
N TYR A 120 4.34 4.60 -1.93
CA TYR A 120 4.17 5.08 -0.57
C TYR A 120 4.78 4.11 0.41
N GLY A 121 5.65 4.62 1.28
CA GLY A 121 6.17 3.87 2.41
C GLY A 121 5.52 4.28 3.72
N THR A 122 5.32 3.32 4.60
CA THR A 122 4.62 3.54 5.88
C THR A 122 5.58 3.59 7.06
N GLU A 123 5.28 2.93 8.19
CA GLU A 123 5.89 3.13 9.49
C GLU A 123 7.43 3.04 9.50
N LEU A 124 7.98 1.91 9.06
CA LEU A 124 9.43 1.72 9.05
C LEU A 124 10.10 2.56 7.97
N THR A 125 9.44 2.78 6.83
CA THR A 125 9.97 3.64 5.77
C THR A 125 10.11 5.08 6.26
N ARG A 126 9.12 5.57 7.01
CA ARG A 126 9.13 6.88 7.66
C ARG A 126 10.31 7.02 8.63
N ILE A 127 10.51 6.06 9.54
CA ILE A 127 11.68 6.06 10.45
C ILE A 127 12.99 6.01 9.66
N MET A 128 13.06 5.16 8.63
CA MET A 128 14.26 4.97 7.82
C MET A 128 14.63 6.25 7.08
N CYS A 129 13.68 6.94 6.45
CA CYS A 129 13.95 8.20 5.76
C CYS A 129 14.43 9.30 6.71
N GLU A 130 13.91 9.34 7.95
CA GLU A 130 14.37 10.28 8.96
C GLU A 130 15.81 10.00 9.43
N LYS A 131 16.17 8.72 9.61
CA LYS A 131 17.46 8.32 10.22
C LYS A 131 18.57 7.97 9.22
N GLN A 132 18.19 7.56 8.02
CA GLN A 132 19.07 6.99 6.98
C GLN A 132 18.62 7.50 5.61
N GLN A 133 18.74 8.82 5.40
CA GLN A 133 18.28 9.48 4.18
C GLN A 133 18.87 8.85 2.90
N ASP A 134 20.15 8.44 2.92
CA ASP A 134 20.79 7.80 1.77
C ASP A 134 20.12 6.47 1.40
N LYS A 135 19.87 5.60 2.39
CA LYS A 135 19.16 4.32 2.19
C LYS A 135 17.73 4.55 1.68
N CYS A 136 17.04 5.56 2.22
CA CYS A 136 15.71 5.94 1.75
C CYS A 136 15.72 6.40 0.29
N ASN A 137 16.64 7.29 -0.08
CA ASN A 137 16.80 7.76 -1.45
C ASN A 137 17.11 6.62 -2.41
N GLU A 138 18.00 5.69 -2.00
CA GLU A 138 18.36 4.53 -2.79
C GLU A 138 17.15 3.62 -3.06
N ILE A 139 16.34 3.29 -2.04
CA ILE A 139 15.14 2.46 -2.20
C ILE A 139 14.14 3.11 -3.16
N PHE A 140 13.81 4.39 -2.96
CA PHE A 140 12.89 5.09 -3.86
C PHE A 140 13.45 5.19 -5.28
N THR A 141 14.77 5.37 -5.45
CA THR A 141 15.42 5.41 -6.76
C THR A 141 15.34 4.06 -7.48
N VAL A 142 15.63 2.95 -6.79
CA VAL A 142 15.54 1.61 -7.38
C VAL A 142 14.10 1.30 -7.78
N ILE A 143 13.14 1.50 -6.88
CA ILE A 143 11.72 1.22 -7.13
C ILE A 143 11.17 2.06 -8.28
N SER A 144 11.44 3.37 -8.28
CA SER A 144 11.00 4.26 -9.36
C SER A 144 11.67 3.96 -10.69
N GLY A 145 12.95 3.57 -10.68
CA GLY A 145 13.67 3.12 -11.86
C GLY A 145 13.03 1.88 -12.50
N VAL A 146 12.68 0.88 -11.67
CA VAL A 146 11.97 -0.32 -12.13
C VAL A 146 10.62 0.04 -12.72
N VAL A 147 9.79 0.81 -12.01
CA VAL A 147 8.46 1.23 -12.51
C VAL A 147 8.58 1.98 -13.85
N SER A 148 9.56 2.89 -13.96
CA SER A 148 9.79 3.67 -15.19
C SER A 148 10.22 2.80 -16.38
N SER A 149 10.86 1.65 -16.13
CA SER A 149 11.25 0.70 -17.18
C SER A 149 10.07 0.01 -17.88
N PHE A 150 8.85 0.10 -17.32
CA PHE A 150 7.60 -0.40 -17.91
C PHE A 150 6.77 0.71 -18.58
N ASP A 151 7.40 1.82 -19.00
CA ASP A 151 6.75 3.00 -19.62
C ASP A 151 5.69 3.70 -18.73
N LEU A 152 5.70 3.43 -17.42
CA LEU A 152 4.81 4.07 -16.46
C LEU A 152 5.36 5.40 -15.97
N LYS A 153 4.48 6.40 -15.85
CA LYS A 153 4.85 7.72 -15.35
C LYS A 153 4.61 7.82 -13.86
N ILE A 154 5.63 8.32 -13.16
CA ILE A 154 5.57 8.60 -11.72
C ILE A 154 5.58 10.11 -11.55
N ASN A 155 4.61 10.63 -10.82
CA ASN A 155 4.69 12.00 -10.32
C ASN A 155 5.54 11.98 -9.05
N GLU A 156 6.56 12.82 -8.95
CA GLU A 156 7.43 12.89 -7.76
C GLU A 156 6.63 13.11 -6.46
N LYS A 157 5.51 13.84 -6.51
CA LYS A 157 4.62 14.04 -5.34
C LYS A 157 3.93 12.74 -4.88
N ASN A 158 3.84 11.77 -5.78
CA ASN A 158 3.26 10.45 -5.54
C ASN A 158 4.31 9.43 -5.09
N MET A 159 5.54 9.86 -4.78
CA MET A 159 6.62 9.01 -4.32
C MET A 159 7.22 9.55 -3.03
N ARG A 160 6.89 8.95 -1.88
CA ARG A 160 7.36 9.41 -0.57
C ARG A 160 6.97 8.46 0.57
N ALA A 161 7.62 8.59 1.71
CA ALA A 161 7.06 8.09 2.96
C ALA A 161 5.80 8.90 3.34
N LEU A 162 4.74 8.21 3.74
CA LEU A 162 3.54 8.85 4.28
C LEU A 162 3.80 9.33 5.70
N GLU A 163 3.25 10.50 6.04
CA GLU A 163 3.10 10.87 7.43
C GLU A 163 2.02 9.98 8.05
N GLY A 164 2.17 9.61 9.33
CA GLY A 164 1.26 8.67 9.97
C GLY A 164 -0.21 9.15 10.01
N PHE A 165 -0.42 10.47 10.09
CA PHE A 165 -1.77 11.02 9.99
C PHE A 165 -2.38 10.84 8.60
N GLN A 166 -1.58 10.95 7.52
CA GLN A 166 -2.06 10.77 6.16
C GLN A 166 -2.44 9.32 5.91
N GLU A 167 -1.60 8.40 6.40
CA GLU A 167 -1.86 6.96 6.37
C GLU A 167 -3.20 6.62 7.05
N ALA A 168 -3.44 7.18 8.24
CA ALA A 168 -4.70 7.01 8.98
C ALA A 168 -5.92 7.58 8.23
N ILE A 169 -5.77 8.77 7.63
CA ILE A 169 -6.85 9.44 6.89
C ILE A 169 -7.14 8.73 5.57
N PHE A 170 -6.13 8.24 4.86
CA PHE A 170 -6.35 7.48 3.62
C PHE A 170 -7.13 6.20 3.90
N GLY A 171 -6.82 5.47 4.98
CA GLY A 171 -7.64 4.34 5.44
C GLY A 171 -9.08 4.74 5.76
N TRP A 172 -9.28 5.88 6.46
CA TRP A 172 -10.61 6.41 6.76
C TRP A 172 -11.43 6.73 5.50
N ILE A 173 -10.79 7.37 4.51
CA ILE A 173 -11.40 7.69 3.22
C ILE A 173 -11.79 6.40 2.52
N SER A 174 -10.87 5.44 2.38
CA SER A 174 -11.14 4.17 1.70
C SER A 174 -12.34 3.43 2.29
N VAL A 175 -12.44 3.33 3.62
CA VAL A 175 -13.56 2.64 4.27
C VAL A 175 -14.88 3.40 4.06
N ASN A 176 -14.90 4.71 4.30
CA ASN A 176 -16.13 5.48 4.18
C ASN A 176 -16.58 5.64 2.72
N ASP A 177 -15.65 5.67 1.78
CA ASP A 177 -15.91 5.65 0.34
C ASP A 177 -16.56 4.34 -0.09
N TYR A 178 -15.97 3.20 0.29
CA TYR A 178 -16.47 1.87 -0.01
C TYR A 178 -17.93 1.67 0.44
N PHE A 179 -18.29 2.24 1.59
CA PHE A 179 -19.64 2.18 2.15
C PHE A 179 -20.56 3.37 1.75
N ASN A 180 -20.18 4.18 0.76
CA ASN A 180 -20.94 5.33 0.25
C ASN A 180 -21.38 6.33 1.35
N LYS A 181 -20.46 6.62 2.27
CA LYS A 181 -20.66 7.57 3.39
C LYS A 181 -20.13 8.97 3.10
N LEU A 182 -19.46 9.17 1.97
CA LEU A 182 -18.82 10.45 1.59
C LEU A 182 -19.59 11.28 0.55
N GLU A 183 -20.47 10.67 -0.25
CA GLU A 183 -21.17 11.37 -1.34
C GLU A 183 -22.27 12.31 -0.86
N THR A 184 -22.86 12.00 0.30
CA THR A 184 -24.00 12.72 0.85
C THR A 184 -23.57 13.52 2.07
N LYS A 185 -24.18 14.69 2.26
CA LYS A 185 -24.09 15.48 3.51
C LYS A 185 -24.82 14.76 4.65
N LYS A 186 -24.27 13.61 5.05
CA LYS A 186 -24.64 12.87 6.26
C LYS A 186 -24.05 13.56 7.49
N ASN A 187 -24.61 13.29 8.66
CA ASN A 187 -24.02 13.78 9.90
C ASN A 187 -22.67 13.07 10.13
N PRO A 188 -21.69 13.71 10.78
CA PRO A 188 -20.42 13.06 11.13
C PRO A 188 -20.61 11.73 11.90
N SER A 189 -21.66 11.64 12.73
CA SER A 189 -22.03 10.43 13.47
C SER A 189 -22.39 9.23 12.59
N ASP A 190 -22.75 9.46 11.32
CA ASP A 190 -23.12 8.42 10.38
C ASP A 190 -21.89 7.83 9.68
N ARG A 191 -20.69 8.38 9.92
CA ARG A 191 -19.41 7.95 9.34
C ARG A 191 -18.64 7.10 10.33
N PHE A 192 -17.87 6.15 9.79
CA PHE A 192 -17.06 5.29 10.64
C PHE A 192 -15.85 6.05 11.17
N GLY A 193 -15.41 5.73 12.38
CA GLY A 193 -14.01 5.95 12.77
C GLY A 193 -13.13 4.85 12.18
N GLY A 194 -11.82 5.11 12.11
CA GLY A 194 -10.80 4.14 11.72
C GLY A 194 -9.92 3.76 12.90
N LEU A 195 -9.64 2.46 13.00
CA LEU A 195 -8.61 1.89 13.85
C LEU A 195 -7.84 0.89 12.99
N ASP A 196 -6.55 1.14 12.77
CA ASP A 196 -5.67 0.29 11.97
C ASP A 196 -4.50 -0.18 12.83
N LEU A 197 -4.56 -1.45 13.25
CA LEU A 197 -3.53 -2.09 14.07
C LEU A 197 -2.51 -2.77 13.16
N LYS A 198 -1.35 -2.14 13.03
CA LYS A 198 -0.26 -2.62 12.19
C LYS A 198 0.82 -3.32 13.00
N ASN A 199 1.92 -3.68 12.33
CA ASN A 199 3.04 -4.32 12.99
C ASN A 199 3.88 -3.36 13.84
N TYR A 200 4.00 -2.10 13.42
CA TYR A 200 4.81 -1.08 14.11
C TYR A 200 3.98 0.02 14.75
N SER A 201 2.84 0.41 14.17
CA SER A 201 1.99 1.45 14.72
C SER A 201 0.56 0.97 14.99
N LEU A 202 -0.16 1.79 15.75
CA LEU A 202 -1.61 1.81 15.80
C LEU A 202 -2.05 3.17 15.26
N LEU A 203 -2.89 3.18 14.23
CA LEU A 203 -3.43 4.40 13.66
C LEU A 203 -4.89 4.57 14.06
N LEU A 204 -5.28 5.79 14.39
CA LEU A 204 -6.66 6.16 14.66
C LEU A 204 -7.07 7.30 13.74
N SER A 205 -8.29 7.25 13.22
CA SER A 205 -8.83 8.32 12.37
C SER A 205 -10.30 8.56 12.64
N PHE A 206 -10.71 9.82 12.65
CA PHE A 206 -12.10 10.19 12.87
C PHE A 206 -12.39 11.57 12.31
N GLU A 207 -13.68 11.83 12.06
CA GLU A 207 -14.16 13.14 11.67
C GLU A 207 -14.42 14.01 12.92
N GLY A 208 -13.95 15.24 12.87
CA GLY A 208 -14.13 16.25 13.89
C GLY A 208 -12.82 16.75 14.48
N GLN A 209 -12.76 18.05 14.76
CA GLN A 209 -11.60 18.70 15.38
C GLN A 209 -11.60 18.52 16.90
N LYS A 210 -11.53 17.28 17.38
CA LYS A 210 -11.27 17.09 18.82
C LYS A 210 -9.82 17.49 19.08
N LYS A 211 -9.62 18.49 19.94
CA LYS A 211 -8.33 18.73 20.59
C LYS A 211 -8.00 17.50 21.44
N LEU A 212 -7.33 16.52 20.87
CA LEU A 212 -6.67 15.49 21.66
C LEU A 212 -5.62 16.22 22.51
N THR A 213 -5.72 16.15 23.83
CA THR A 213 -4.87 16.91 24.75
C THR A 213 -3.52 16.23 24.99
N ASN A 214 -3.33 15.01 24.51
CA ASN A 214 -2.08 14.27 24.70
C ASN A 214 -0.99 14.73 23.71
N GLU A 215 0.21 14.95 24.22
CA GLU A 215 1.42 15.30 23.45
C GLU A 215 2.18 14.05 22.97
N LEU A 216 1.92 12.87 23.55
CA LEU A 216 2.57 11.60 23.21
C LEU A 216 2.13 11.01 21.86
N VAL A 217 1.26 11.70 21.14
CA VAL A 217 0.65 11.23 19.90
C VAL A 217 0.92 12.24 18.81
N ASN A 218 1.58 11.81 17.74
CA ASN A 218 1.66 12.57 16.50
C ASN A 218 0.25 12.67 15.92
N LYS A 219 -0.40 13.80 16.19
CA LYS A 219 -1.73 14.13 15.72
C LYS A 219 -1.62 15.24 14.70
N SER A 220 -2.34 15.08 13.61
CA SER A 220 -2.58 16.16 12.68
C SER A 220 -4.04 16.15 12.28
N SER A 221 -4.56 17.35 12.02
CA SER A 221 -5.92 17.53 11.53
C SER A 221 -5.84 18.40 10.29
N SER A 222 -6.61 18.02 9.28
CA SER A 222 -6.68 18.78 8.04
C SER A 222 -8.09 18.72 7.49
N THR A 223 -8.44 19.76 6.72
CA THR A 223 -9.71 19.82 6.01
C THR A 223 -9.51 19.25 4.61
N PHE A 224 -10.35 18.28 4.24
CA PHE A 224 -10.36 17.66 2.92
C PHE A 224 -11.68 17.96 2.21
N THR A 225 -11.63 18.28 0.93
CA THR A 225 -12.82 18.39 0.09
C THR A 225 -13.00 17.10 -0.69
N LEU A 226 -14.01 16.30 -0.34
CA LEU A 226 -14.33 15.03 -1.00
C LEU A 226 -15.77 15.10 -1.51
N TYR A 227 -16.01 14.75 -2.78
CA TYR A 227 -17.35 14.83 -3.37
C TYR A 227 -18.03 16.22 -3.24
N GLY A 228 -17.23 17.30 -3.23
CA GLY A 228 -17.72 18.68 -3.04
C GLY A 228 -18.12 19.02 -1.60
N ASN A 229 -17.90 18.12 -0.63
CA ASN A 229 -18.15 18.34 0.79
C ASN A 229 -16.84 18.50 1.54
N GLU A 230 -16.81 19.40 2.52
CA GLU A 230 -15.66 19.61 3.41
C GLU A 230 -15.72 18.67 4.61
N TYR A 231 -14.59 18.05 4.92
CA TYR A 231 -14.39 17.11 6.02
C TYR A 231 -13.23 17.56 6.87
N SER A 232 -13.48 17.87 8.15
CA SER A 232 -12.40 18.03 9.13
C SER A 232 -12.01 16.67 9.67
N LEU A 233 -10.87 16.15 9.24
CA LEU A 233 -10.40 14.82 9.62
C LEU A 233 -9.20 14.94 10.55
N SER A 234 -9.18 14.12 11.59
CA SER A 234 -8.05 13.96 12.49
C SER A 234 -7.46 12.56 12.32
N GLY A 235 -6.13 12.52 12.15
CA GLY A 235 -5.35 11.29 12.13
C GLY A 235 -4.37 11.26 13.30
N VAL A 236 -4.20 10.10 13.89
CA VAL A 236 -3.34 9.82 15.04
C VAL A 236 -2.44 8.66 14.69
N ASP A 237 -1.14 8.84 14.88
CA ASP A 237 -0.13 7.79 14.72
C ASP A 237 0.52 7.47 16.07
N MET A 238 0.24 6.27 16.58
CA MET A 238 0.87 5.72 17.78
C MET A 238 1.98 4.76 17.37
N MET A 239 3.13 5.32 16.97
CA MET A 239 4.33 4.55 16.66
C MET A 239 4.75 3.68 17.84
N CYS A 240 5.24 2.48 17.55
CA CYS A 240 5.65 1.46 18.50
C CYS A 240 4.52 0.77 19.30
N TYR A 241 3.25 1.11 19.05
CA TYR A 241 2.08 0.41 19.61
C TYR A 241 1.53 -0.70 18.69
N GLY A 242 2.24 -1.02 17.60
CA GLY A 242 1.86 -2.13 16.71
C GLY A 242 2.05 -3.51 17.34
N VAL A 243 1.33 -4.50 16.82
CA VAL A 243 1.22 -5.85 17.40
C VAL A 243 2.57 -6.55 17.58
N ARG A 244 3.49 -6.42 16.62
CA ARG A 244 4.82 -7.05 16.72
C ARG A 244 5.71 -6.33 17.72
N GLN A 245 5.59 -5.01 17.87
CA GLN A 245 6.39 -4.26 18.84
C GLN A 245 5.92 -4.51 20.26
N ALA A 246 4.59 -4.54 20.46
CA ALA A 246 4.01 -4.95 21.73
C ALA A 246 4.53 -6.34 22.15
N TYR A 247 4.44 -7.32 21.24
CA TYR A 247 4.93 -8.68 21.50
C TYR A 247 6.44 -8.74 21.83
N LYS A 248 7.29 -8.07 21.04
CA LYS A 248 8.74 -8.01 21.29
C LYS A 248 9.06 -7.33 22.64
N ASN A 249 8.34 -6.27 22.97
CA ASN A 249 8.50 -5.58 24.25
C ASN A 249 8.07 -6.47 25.43
N THR A 250 6.94 -7.17 25.33
CA THR A 250 6.48 -8.13 26.34
C THR A 250 7.51 -9.25 26.56
N LEU A 251 8.04 -9.85 25.48
CA LEU A 251 9.11 -10.85 25.59
C LEU A 251 10.35 -10.28 26.29
N LEU A 252 10.78 -9.07 25.93
CA LEU A 252 11.92 -8.42 26.56
C LEU A 252 11.68 -8.18 28.05
N GLN A 253 10.48 -7.76 28.45
CA GLN A 253 10.14 -7.58 29.86
C GLN A 253 10.18 -8.90 30.64
N LEU A 254 9.65 -9.98 30.07
CA LEU A 254 9.71 -11.32 30.67
C LEU A 254 11.16 -11.82 30.84
N ILE A 255 12.02 -11.56 29.86
CA ILE A 255 13.46 -11.86 29.95
C ILE A 255 14.12 -11.05 31.07
N LYS A 256 13.84 -9.74 31.14
CA LYS A 256 14.39 -8.85 32.18
C LYS A 256 13.92 -9.24 33.58
N TYR A 257 12.73 -9.79 33.71
CA TYR A 257 12.21 -10.28 34.99
C TYR A 257 13.01 -11.48 35.53
N ASN A 258 13.55 -12.34 34.64
CA ASN A 258 14.39 -13.46 35.03
C ASN A 258 15.63 -13.62 34.11
N PRO A 259 16.61 -12.72 34.20
CA PRO A 259 17.69 -12.60 33.21
C PRO A 259 18.68 -13.78 33.22
N LYS A 260 18.72 -14.56 34.31
CA LYS A 260 19.59 -15.74 34.42
C LYS A 260 19.02 -16.96 33.68
N SER A 261 17.71 -17.02 33.46
CA SER A 261 17.05 -18.14 32.81
C SER A 261 17.11 -18.02 31.29
N SER A 262 17.51 -19.10 30.62
CA SER A 262 17.36 -19.22 29.16
C SER A 262 15.95 -19.67 28.74
N THR A 263 15.05 -19.92 29.70
CA THR A 263 13.63 -20.23 29.45
C THR A 263 12.74 -19.05 29.84
N VAL A 264 11.89 -18.62 28.91
CA VAL A 264 10.91 -17.55 29.09
C VAL A 264 9.52 -18.17 29.18
N LYS A 265 8.84 -18.02 30.32
CA LYS A 265 7.44 -18.45 30.47
C LYS A 265 6.51 -17.33 30.03
N HIS A 266 5.82 -17.52 28.92
CA HIS A 266 4.89 -16.53 28.36
C HIS A 266 3.44 -16.86 28.78
N PRO A 267 2.78 -16.05 29.62
CA PRO A 267 1.45 -16.38 30.14
C PRO A 267 0.36 -16.32 29.07
N CYS A 268 0.49 -15.44 28.07
CA CYS A 268 -0.46 -15.38 26.95
C CYS A 268 -0.35 -16.55 25.94
N HIS A 269 0.74 -17.32 25.96
CA HIS A 269 0.91 -18.44 25.04
C HIS A 269 0.24 -19.71 25.59
N ALA A 270 -0.29 -20.54 24.70
CA ALA A 270 -0.89 -21.83 25.07
C ALA A 270 0.12 -22.78 25.74
N ASN A 271 -0.31 -23.59 26.71
CA ASN A 271 0.55 -24.46 27.56
C ASN A 271 1.53 -25.39 26.82
N LYS A 272 1.24 -25.76 25.57
CA LYS A 272 2.09 -26.66 24.77
C LYS A 272 2.92 -25.91 23.73
N HIS A 273 2.74 -24.60 23.61
CA HIS A 273 3.52 -23.79 22.70
C HIS A 273 4.97 -23.71 23.19
N THR A 274 5.91 -24.01 22.31
CA THR A 274 7.35 -23.87 22.53
C THR A 274 7.97 -23.31 21.27
N SER A 275 8.80 -22.28 21.41
CA SER A 275 9.50 -21.65 20.29
C SER A 275 10.89 -21.18 20.69
N GLY A 276 11.83 -21.23 19.74
CA GLY A 276 13.14 -20.61 19.88
C GLY A 276 13.06 -19.11 19.62
N LEU A 277 13.83 -18.33 20.36
CA LEU A 277 13.95 -16.89 20.19
C LEU A 277 15.44 -16.53 20.13
N VAL A 278 15.86 -15.88 19.04
CA VAL A 278 17.17 -15.24 18.96
C VAL A 278 17.05 -13.86 19.61
N PHE A 279 17.89 -13.58 20.61
CA PHE A 279 17.74 -12.38 21.44
C PHE A 279 17.85 -11.08 20.64
N ASP A 280 18.78 -11.05 19.67
CA ASP A 280 18.98 -9.86 18.83
C ASP A 280 17.80 -9.56 17.91
N GLU A 281 16.94 -10.53 17.59
CA GLU A 281 15.73 -10.31 16.78
C GLU A 281 14.66 -9.51 17.52
N LEU A 282 14.74 -9.41 18.86
CA LEU A 282 13.82 -8.56 19.64
C LEU A 282 14.04 -7.08 19.37
N PHE A 283 15.24 -6.68 18.95
CA PHE A 283 15.59 -5.27 18.89
C PHE A 283 15.12 -4.65 17.57
N THR A 284 14.51 -3.49 17.72
CA THR A 284 13.96 -2.69 16.62
C THR A 284 14.14 -1.21 16.97
N PRO A 285 13.81 -0.28 16.07
CA PRO A 285 13.74 1.14 16.45
C PRO A 285 12.82 1.44 17.65
N CYS A 286 11.88 0.54 17.98
CA CYS A 286 10.93 0.65 19.08
C CYS A 286 11.37 -0.10 20.35
N VAL A 287 12.14 -1.18 20.20
CA VAL A 287 12.55 -2.05 21.31
C VAL A 287 14.07 -1.99 21.44
N GLY A 288 14.55 -1.21 22.41
CA GLY A 288 15.98 -0.98 22.63
C GLY A 288 16.69 -2.18 23.27
N LYS A 289 17.94 -2.41 22.86
CA LYS A 289 18.82 -3.42 23.46
C LYS A 289 19.21 -3.02 24.89
N PRO A 290 18.89 -3.83 25.92
CA PRO A 290 19.29 -3.52 27.29
C PRO A 290 20.80 -3.69 27.49
N THR A 291 21.34 -2.97 28.47
CA THR A 291 22.69 -3.18 28.97
C THR A 291 22.73 -4.39 29.91
N GLY A 292 23.78 -5.22 29.80
CA GLY A 292 23.96 -6.40 30.64
C GLY A 292 24.33 -7.66 29.86
N SER A 293 24.50 -8.77 30.58
CA SER A 293 24.74 -10.09 29.99
C SER A 293 23.42 -10.85 29.87
N PHE A 294 23.10 -11.26 28.65
CA PHE A 294 21.88 -11.97 28.30
C PHE A 294 22.26 -13.18 27.43
N HIS A 295 21.42 -14.22 27.45
CA HIS A 295 21.60 -15.37 26.56
C HIS A 295 21.42 -14.95 25.10
N ALA A 296 22.21 -15.54 24.20
CA ALA A 296 22.07 -15.31 22.76
C ALA A 296 20.73 -15.87 22.22
N THR A 297 20.24 -16.95 22.83
CA THR A 297 18.98 -17.60 22.48
C THR A 297 18.17 -17.95 23.73
N TYR A 298 16.84 -17.91 23.59
CA TYR A 298 15.88 -18.27 24.63
C TYR A 298 14.90 -19.33 24.11
N ASN A 299 14.41 -20.16 25.03
CA ASN A 299 13.31 -21.08 24.80
C ASN A 299 12.02 -20.48 25.39
N VAL A 300 11.10 -20.04 24.55
CA VAL A 300 9.81 -19.47 24.96
C VAL A 300 8.81 -20.59 25.14
N LYS A 301 8.22 -20.72 26.33
CA LYS A 301 7.20 -21.72 26.67
C LYS A 301 5.91 -21.06 27.12
N GLY A 302 4.78 -21.54 26.61
CA GLY A 302 3.49 -21.04 27.06
C GLY A 302 3.03 -21.58 28.40
N ASN A 303 2.26 -20.76 29.13
CA ASN A 303 1.73 -21.08 30.45
C ASN A 303 0.21 -20.84 30.59
N TRP A 304 -0.45 -20.34 29.54
CA TRP A 304 -1.91 -20.11 29.45
C TRP A 304 -2.53 -19.55 30.75
N ASP A 305 -1.96 -18.46 31.24
CA ASP A 305 -2.42 -17.77 32.44
C ASP A 305 -3.06 -16.44 32.02
N ALA A 306 -4.39 -16.42 31.95
CA ALA A 306 -5.14 -15.25 31.49
C ALA A 306 -4.93 -14.02 32.40
N LYS A 307 -4.80 -14.22 33.72
CA LYS A 307 -4.61 -13.10 34.66
C LYS A 307 -3.22 -12.52 34.54
N ALA A 308 -2.20 -13.38 34.46
CA ALA A 308 -0.83 -12.91 34.24
C ALA A 308 -0.64 -12.34 32.83
N CYS A 309 -1.41 -12.79 31.84
CA CYS A 309 -1.40 -12.20 30.50
C CYS A 309 -2.01 -10.80 30.47
N ASP A 310 -3.15 -10.59 31.11
CA ASP A 310 -3.83 -9.28 31.19
C ASP A 310 -3.00 -8.25 31.99
N ALA A 311 -2.19 -8.71 32.94
CA ALA A 311 -1.32 -7.86 33.75
C ALA A 311 0.01 -7.45 33.07
N LEU A 312 0.36 -8.07 31.93
CA LEU A 312 1.57 -7.75 31.14
C LEU A 312 1.32 -6.63 30.14
#